data_AF-A0A2D0HHI9-F1
#
_entry.id   AF-A0A2D0HHI9-F1
#
_cell.length_a   1.000
_cell.length_b   1.000
_cell.length_c   1.000
_cell.angle_alpha   90.00
_cell.angle_beta   90.00
_cell.angle_gamma   90.00
#
_symmetry.space_group_name_H-M   'P 1'
#
loop_
_entity.id
_entity.type
_entity.pdbx_description
1 polymer ?
#
loop_
_entity_poly.entity_id
_entity_poly.type
_entity_poly.pdbx_seq_one_letter_code
_entity_poly.pdbx_strand_id
1 'polypeptide(L)'
;MHNFFACHATTDGSIFEAIINFFQADNWPFVQLPGQPALQIPFQGENGKWNCYARARSEQNQFVFYSICPVNVPENKRLAVAEFLTRANSGMIIGNFELDFTDGEISYKTSIDVEGDRLSFALIQRVVYANVTMMDEYLPGIMSVIYGNVSPEEAIAKIER
;
A
#
# COMPACT_ATOMS: atom_id res chain seq x y z
N MET A 1 5.41 17.58 45.69
CA MET A 1 4.00 17.97 45.50
C MET A 1 3.94 18.75 44.19
N HIS A 2 3.52 18.21 43.06
CA HIS A 2 2.31 17.42 42.84
C HIS A 2 2.56 16.26 41.89
N ASN A 3 2.18 15.06 42.34
CA ASN A 3 1.81 13.95 41.47
C ASN A 3 0.56 14.36 40.70
N PHE A 4 0.55 14.15 39.38
CA PHE A 4 -0.67 13.80 38.68
C PHE A 4 -0.39 12.52 37.89
N PHE A 5 -0.64 11.39 38.55
CA PHE A 5 -1.05 10.19 37.85
C PHE A 5 -2.41 10.50 37.21
N ALA A 6 -2.46 10.50 35.88
CA ALA A 6 -3.69 10.21 35.17
C ALA A 6 -3.42 8.95 34.35
N CYS A 7 -3.72 7.82 34.99
CA CYS A 7 -3.98 6.56 34.31
C CYS A 7 -5.18 6.80 33.39
N HIS A 8 -4.92 7.08 32.12
CA HIS A 8 -5.90 6.81 31.08
C HIS A 8 -5.67 5.38 30.68
N ALA A 9 -6.46 4.47 31.26
CA ALA A 9 -6.72 3.20 30.62
C ALA A 9 -7.44 3.54 29.29
N THR A 10 -6.68 3.69 28.21
CA THR A 10 -7.26 3.78 26.87
C THR A 10 -7.88 2.43 26.59
N THR A 11 -9.21 2.43 26.49
CA THR A 11 -9.94 1.31 25.92
C THR A 11 -9.82 1.44 24.39
N ASP A 12 -8.59 1.35 23.88
CA ASP A 12 -8.27 1.50 22.46
C ASP A 12 -7.68 0.18 21.98
N GLY A 13 -8.44 -0.52 21.13
CA GLY A 13 -7.90 -1.69 20.43
C GLY A 13 -6.66 -1.27 19.66
N SER A 14 -5.60 -2.08 19.74
CA SER A 14 -4.35 -1.79 19.05
C SER A 14 -4.60 -1.52 17.55
N ILE A 15 -3.79 -0.66 16.90
CA ILE A 15 -3.87 -0.42 15.44
C ILE A 15 -4.01 -1.75 14.67
N PHE A 16 -3.30 -2.78 15.15
CA PHE A 16 -3.35 -4.11 14.59
C PHE A 16 -4.72 -4.81 14.75
N GLU A 17 -5.37 -4.70 15.91
CA GLU A 17 -6.76 -5.18 16.09
C GLU A 17 -7.73 -4.45 15.18
N ALA A 18 -7.59 -3.12 15.01
CA ALA A 18 -8.44 -2.37 14.09
C ALA A 18 -8.30 -2.87 12.64
N ILE A 19 -7.07 -3.18 12.21
CA ILE A 19 -6.76 -3.77 10.91
C ILE A 19 -7.40 -5.17 10.77
N ILE A 20 -7.24 -6.05 11.76
CA ILE A 20 -7.85 -7.39 11.75
C ILE A 20 -9.36 -7.29 11.64
N ASN A 21 -9.98 -6.47 12.50
CA ASN A 21 -11.43 -6.28 12.52
C ASN A 21 -11.95 -5.75 11.18
N PHE A 22 -11.20 -4.85 10.54
CA PHE A 22 -11.55 -4.35 9.21
C PHE A 22 -11.60 -5.49 8.18
N PHE A 23 -10.51 -6.25 8.01
CA PHE A 23 -10.46 -7.29 6.98
C PHE A 23 -11.41 -8.46 7.26
N GLN A 24 -11.68 -8.77 8.54
CA GLN A 24 -12.72 -9.73 8.91
C GLN A 24 -14.11 -9.25 8.53
N ALA A 25 -14.46 -8.01 8.86
CA ALA A 25 -15.78 -7.45 8.58
C ALA A 25 -16.02 -7.23 7.08
N ASP A 26 -14.98 -6.87 6.33
CA ASP A 26 -15.05 -6.65 4.88
C ASP A 26 -14.92 -7.97 4.08
N ASN A 27 -14.74 -9.11 4.77
CA ASN A 27 -14.60 -10.46 4.19
C ASN A 27 -13.41 -10.64 3.24
N TRP A 28 -12.29 -9.96 3.51
CA TRP A 28 -11.05 -10.22 2.77
C TRP A 28 -10.28 -11.36 3.44
N PRO A 29 -9.86 -12.40 2.70
CA PRO A 29 -9.03 -13.45 3.25
C PRO A 29 -7.66 -12.88 3.62
N PHE A 30 -7.08 -13.31 4.74
CA PHE A 30 -5.74 -12.90 5.13
C PHE A 30 -5.03 -13.97 5.95
N VAL A 31 -3.71 -13.87 6.00
CA VAL A 31 -2.84 -14.64 6.90
C VAL A 31 -2.04 -13.66 7.75
N GLN A 32 -2.01 -13.86 9.07
CA GLN A 32 -1.12 -13.10 9.93
C GLN A 32 0.32 -13.59 9.78
N LEU A 33 1.26 -12.67 9.57
CA LEU A 33 2.67 -13.00 9.46
C LEU A 33 3.28 -13.35 10.83
N PRO A 34 3.98 -14.49 10.98
CA PRO A 34 4.54 -14.90 12.26
C PRO A 34 5.51 -13.87 12.84
N GLY A 35 5.32 -13.54 14.13
CA GLY A 35 6.18 -12.62 14.87
C GLY A 35 6.09 -11.15 14.44
N GLN A 36 5.11 -10.79 13.61
CA GLN A 36 4.95 -9.42 13.10
C GLN A 36 3.51 -8.94 13.28
N PRO A 37 3.29 -7.66 13.61
CA PRO A 37 1.96 -7.05 13.58
C PRO A 37 1.57 -6.70 12.14
N ALA A 38 1.55 -7.72 11.28
CA ALA A 38 1.31 -7.60 9.86
C ALA A 38 0.44 -8.75 9.32
N LEU A 39 -0.39 -8.44 8.33
CA LEU A 39 -1.20 -9.38 7.58
C LEU A 39 -0.72 -9.43 6.13
N GLN A 40 -0.76 -10.60 5.52
CA GLN A 40 -0.67 -10.80 4.07
C GLN A 40 -2.07 -11.08 3.53
N ILE A 41 -2.45 -10.37 2.46
CA ILE A 41 -3.77 -10.44 1.86
C ILE A 41 -3.63 -10.71 0.36
N PRO A 42 -4.10 -11.84 -0.19
CA PRO A 42 -4.20 -11.99 -1.64
C PRO A 42 -5.31 -11.09 -2.17
N PHE A 43 -5.03 -10.38 -3.27
CA PHE A 43 -5.99 -9.51 -3.94
C PHE A 43 -6.12 -9.87 -5.42
N GLN A 44 -7.33 -9.75 -5.94
CA GLN A 44 -7.68 -9.94 -7.35
C GLN A 44 -8.24 -8.61 -7.87
N GLY A 45 -7.47 -7.91 -8.69
CA GLY A 45 -7.96 -6.77 -9.48
C GLY A 45 -8.47 -7.20 -10.85
N GLU A 46 -8.85 -6.22 -11.67
CA GLU A 46 -9.24 -6.43 -13.06
C GLU A 46 -8.04 -6.81 -13.93
N ASN A 47 -6.86 -6.23 -13.66
CA ASN A 47 -5.66 -6.36 -14.48
C ASN A 47 -4.63 -7.35 -13.93
N GLY A 48 -4.85 -7.92 -12.74
CA GLY A 48 -3.90 -8.87 -12.16
C GLY A 48 -4.31 -9.47 -10.82
N LYS A 49 -3.45 -10.34 -10.31
CA LYS A 49 -3.52 -10.88 -8.95
C LYS A 49 -2.21 -10.58 -8.24
N TRP A 50 -2.28 -10.12 -7.01
CA TRP A 50 -1.07 -9.83 -6.24
C TRP A 50 -1.29 -10.02 -4.74
N ASN A 51 -0.19 -9.96 -3.99
CA ASN A 51 -0.23 -9.94 -2.53
C ASN A 51 -0.16 -8.50 -2.04
N CYS A 52 -0.96 -8.22 -1.02
CA CYS A 52 -0.90 -7.01 -0.24
C CYS A 52 -0.39 -7.30 1.17
N TYR A 53 0.14 -6.26 1.82
CA TYR A 53 0.62 -6.33 3.20
C TYR A 53 0.04 -5.18 4.03
N ALA A 54 -0.69 -5.51 5.08
CA ALA A 54 -1.18 -4.54 6.06
C ALA A 54 -0.29 -4.60 7.29
N ARG A 55 0.40 -3.51 7.63
CA ARG A 55 1.36 -3.46 8.75
C ARG A 55 0.98 -2.39 9.75
N ALA A 56 0.81 -2.79 11.00
CA ALA A 56 0.74 -1.85 12.12
C ALA A 56 2.15 -1.48 12.57
N ARG A 57 2.39 -0.18 12.73
CA ARG A 57 3.61 0.38 13.30
C ARG A 57 3.26 1.04 14.63
N SER A 58 2.93 0.21 15.63
CA SER A 58 2.32 0.66 16.89
C SER A 58 3.17 1.67 17.65
N GLU A 59 4.49 1.52 17.67
CA GLU A 59 5.40 2.49 18.30
C GLU A 59 5.38 3.87 17.63
N GLN A 60 5.02 3.92 16.34
CA GLN A 60 4.96 5.15 15.56
C GLN A 60 3.50 5.60 15.30
N ASN A 61 2.50 4.98 15.92
CA ASN A 61 1.08 5.25 15.67
C ASN A 61 0.70 5.28 14.17
N GLN A 62 1.24 4.35 13.38
CA GLN A 62 1.06 4.33 11.93
C GLN A 62 0.44 3.03 11.43
N PHE A 63 -0.40 3.16 10.40
CA PHE A 63 -0.82 2.04 9.56
C PHE A 63 -0.24 2.23 8.16
N VAL A 64 0.38 1.17 7.62
CA VAL A 64 0.90 1.13 6.26
C VAL A 64 0.30 -0.06 5.53
N PHE A 65 -0.15 0.16 4.30
CA PHE A 65 -0.66 -0.86 3.41
C PHE A 65 0.12 -0.84 2.10
N TYR A 66 0.54 -2.02 1.65
CA TYR A 66 1.31 -2.22 0.42
C TYR A 66 0.56 -3.13 -0.53
N SER A 67 0.53 -2.81 -1.82
CA SER A 67 0.31 -3.76 -2.91
C SER A 67 1.65 -4.05 -3.57
N ILE A 68 2.04 -5.32 -3.70
CA ILE A 68 3.28 -5.72 -4.38
C ILE A 68 2.95 -6.06 -5.83
N CYS A 69 3.62 -5.44 -6.80
CA CYS A 69 3.40 -5.73 -8.21
C CYS A 69 3.70 -7.23 -8.49
N PRO A 70 2.90 -7.93 -9.30
CA PRO A 70 3.09 -9.36 -9.54
C PRO A 70 4.33 -9.71 -10.38
N VAL A 71 5.08 -8.71 -10.84
CA VAL A 71 6.32 -8.88 -11.61
C VAL A 71 7.43 -7.98 -11.08
N ASN A 72 8.66 -8.47 -11.11
CA ASN A 72 9.84 -7.66 -10.87
C ASN A 72 10.35 -7.06 -12.18
N VAL A 73 10.89 -5.86 -12.09
CA VAL A 73 11.48 -5.14 -13.22
C VAL A 73 12.85 -5.72 -13.56
N PRO A 74 13.07 -6.19 -14.80
CA PRO A 74 14.39 -6.57 -15.29
C PRO A 74 15.38 -5.41 -15.18
N GLU A 75 16.65 -5.70 -14.87
CA GLU A 75 17.68 -4.68 -14.63
C GLU A 75 17.76 -3.61 -15.75
N ASN A 76 17.74 -4.04 -17.01
CA ASN A 76 17.78 -3.16 -18.19
C ASN A 76 16.52 -2.31 -18.40
N LYS A 77 15.46 -2.54 -17.62
CA LYS A 77 14.19 -1.79 -17.66
C LYS A 77 13.97 -0.88 -16.47
N ARG A 78 14.79 -0.99 -15.41
CA ARG A 78 14.60 -0.25 -14.15
C ARG A 78 14.53 1.26 -14.34
N LEU A 79 15.36 1.84 -15.21
CA LEU A 79 15.32 3.29 -15.47
C LEU A 79 14.03 3.74 -16.15
N ALA A 80 13.55 2.99 -17.15
CA ALA A 80 12.29 3.33 -17.84
C ALA A 80 11.09 3.18 -16.90
N VAL A 81 11.07 2.12 -16.08
CA VAL A 81 10.00 1.94 -15.09
C VAL A 81 10.07 3.00 -13.99
N ALA A 82 11.27 3.35 -13.51
CA ALA A 82 11.43 4.42 -12.52
C ALA A 82 10.88 5.76 -13.03
N GLU A 83 11.12 6.10 -14.30
CA GLU A 83 10.53 7.27 -14.94
C GLU A 83 9.00 7.17 -14.97
N PHE A 84 8.44 6.03 -15.40
CA PHE A 84 7.00 5.79 -15.45
C PHE A 84 6.35 5.98 -14.07
N LEU A 85 6.89 5.33 -13.03
CA LEU A 85 6.37 5.40 -11.66
C LEU A 85 6.50 6.82 -11.09
N THR A 86 7.59 7.54 -11.40
CA THR A 86 7.77 8.93 -10.95
C THR A 86 6.77 9.87 -11.61
N ARG A 87 6.47 9.67 -12.90
CA ARG A 87 5.43 10.44 -13.60
C ARG A 87 4.05 10.19 -12.99
N ALA A 88 3.69 8.93 -12.77
CA ALA A 88 2.46 8.53 -12.10
C ALA A 88 2.33 9.21 -10.72
N ASN A 89 3.40 9.15 -9.92
CA ASN A 89 3.41 9.74 -8.58
C ASN A 89 3.19 11.26 -8.57
N SER A 90 3.52 11.97 -9.65
CA SER A 90 3.40 13.44 -9.69
C SER A 90 1.96 13.94 -9.62
N GLY A 91 0.97 13.11 -9.97
CA GLY A 91 -0.46 13.43 -9.90
C GLY A 91 -1.19 12.81 -8.71
N MET A 92 -0.56 11.89 -7.98
CA MET A 92 -1.20 11.10 -6.94
C MET A 92 -1.32 11.86 -5.62
N ILE A 93 -2.51 11.82 -5.02
CA ILE A 93 -2.80 12.46 -3.73
C ILE A 93 -2.64 11.47 -2.57
N ILE A 94 -3.05 10.22 -2.75
CA ILE A 94 -3.03 9.18 -1.71
C ILE A 94 -2.12 8.05 -2.15
N GLY A 95 -0.97 7.97 -1.48
CA GLY A 95 0.02 6.92 -1.72
C GLY A 95 1.03 7.26 -2.80
N ASN A 96 1.90 6.30 -3.08
CA ASN A 96 2.93 6.39 -4.10
C ASN A 96 3.40 5.00 -4.54
N PHE A 97 3.87 4.90 -5.78
CA PHE A 97 4.68 3.78 -6.23
C PHE A 97 6.12 3.89 -5.70
N GLU A 98 6.71 2.75 -5.36
CA GLU A 98 8.12 2.55 -5.00
C GLU A 98 8.74 1.51 -5.93
N LEU A 99 10.03 1.64 -6.21
CA LEU A 99 10.83 0.67 -6.95
C LEU A 99 12.10 0.35 -6.15
N ASP A 100 12.30 -0.91 -5.82
CA ASP A 100 13.60 -1.38 -5.35
C ASP A 100 14.53 -1.58 -6.55
N PHE A 101 15.61 -0.80 -6.61
CA PHE A 101 16.60 -0.90 -7.67
C PHE A 101 17.50 -2.13 -7.58
N THR A 102 17.49 -2.84 -6.47
CA THR A 102 18.30 -4.04 -6.22
C THR A 102 17.72 -5.23 -6.98
N ASP A 103 16.44 -5.52 -6.79
CA ASP A 103 15.77 -6.70 -7.33
C ASP A 103 14.61 -6.38 -8.30
N GLY A 104 14.25 -5.10 -8.44
CA GLY A 104 13.18 -4.64 -9.32
C GLY A 104 11.77 -4.79 -8.74
N GLU A 105 11.60 -5.06 -7.45
CA GLU A 105 10.26 -5.09 -6.83
C GLU A 105 9.59 -3.71 -6.94
N ILE A 106 8.33 -3.70 -7.39
CA ILE A 106 7.49 -2.50 -7.36
C ILE A 106 6.45 -2.69 -6.27
N SER A 107 6.23 -1.66 -5.45
CA SER A 107 5.09 -1.62 -4.55
C SER A 107 4.28 -0.33 -4.72
N TYR A 108 2.98 -0.40 -4.48
CA TYR A 108 2.16 0.79 -4.21
C TYR A 108 1.93 0.89 -2.71
N LYS A 109 2.34 2.01 -2.11
CA LYS A 109 2.26 2.23 -0.66
C LYS A 109 1.23 3.30 -0.35
N THR A 110 0.38 3.00 0.62
CA THR A 110 -0.48 4.00 1.29
C THR A 110 -0.23 3.92 2.79
N SER A 111 -0.24 5.06 3.47
CA SER A 111 -0.03 5.10 4.91
C SER A 111 -0.83 6.20 5.57
N ILE A 112 -1.14 6.01 6.85
CA ILE A 112 -1.77 7.03 7.69
C ILE A 112 -1.10 7.04 9.06
N ASP A 113 -0.82 8.25 9.54
CA ASP A 113 -0.43 8.52 10.92
C ASP A 113 -1.69 8.83 11.72
N VAL A 114 -1.86 8.17 12.86
CA VAL A 114 -3.01 8.33 13.75
C VAL A 114 -2.56 8.76 15.15
N GLU A 115 -1.39 9.40 15.29
CA GLU A 115 -0.96 9.95 16.56
C GLU A 115 -2.01 10.93 17.11
N GLY A 116 -2.42 10.71 18.36
CA GLY A 116 -3.41 11.55 19.04
C GLY A 116 -4.87 11.28 18.64
N ASP A 117 -5.14 10.28 17.80
CA ASP A 117 -6.50 9.85 17.44
C ASP A 117 -6.57 8.32 17.25
N ARG A 118 -7.74 7.80 16.88
CA ARG A 118 -7.98 6.38 16.64
C ARG A 118 -8.02 6.06 15.14
N LEU A 119 -7.50 4.90 14.79
CA LEU A 119 -7.65 4.35 13.44
C LEU A 119 -9.07 3.81 13.25
N SER A 120 -9.95 4.62 12.67
CA SER A 120 -11.34 4.21 12.39
C SER A 120 -11.43 3.29 11.17
N PHE A 121 -12.49 2.47 11.12
CA PHE A 121 -12.81 1.61 9.96
C PHE A 121 -12.83 2.40 8.65
N ALA A 122 -13.43 3.60 8.66
CA ALA A 122 -13.50 4.45 7.48
C ALA A 122 -12.11 4.90 6.98
N LEU A 123 -11.17 5.18 7.89
CA LEU A 123 -9.80 5.53 7.52
C LEU A 123 -9.06 4.32 6.93
N ILE A 124 -9.19 3.13 7.52
CA ILE A 124 -8.62 1.89 6.98
C ILE A 124 -9.16 1.63 5.57
N GLN A 125 -10.48 1.76 5.39
CA GLN A 125 -11.12 1.59 4.09
C GLN A 125 -10.51 2.52 3.04
N ARG A 126 -10.31 3.81 3.35
CA ARG A 126 -9.73 4.75 2.37
C ARG A 126 -8.28 4.41 2.02
N VAL A 127 -7.47 4.00 2.99
CA VAL A 127 -6.08 3.58 2.77
C VAL A 127 -6.03 2.32 1.90
N VAL A 128 -6.79 1.28 2.26
CA VAL A 128 -6.77 -0.03 1.57
C VAL A 128 -7.32 0.07 0.15
N TYR A 129 -8.50 0.66 -0.03
CA TYR A 129 -9.15 0.70 -1.33
C TYR A 129 -8.41 1.60 -2.32
N ALA A 130 -7.91 2.78 -1.89
CA ALA A 130 -7.08 3.61 -2.76
C ALA A 130 -5.83 2.86 -3.23
N ASN A 131 -5.23 2.05 -2.36
CA ASN A 131 -4.02 1.31 -2.69
C ASN A 131 -4.23 0.27 -3.80
N VAL A 132 -5.20 -0.61 -3.63
CA VAL A 132 -5.45 -1.70 -4.59
C VAL A 132 -5.96 -1.16 -5.91
N THR A 133 -6.79 -0.10 -5.90
CA THR A 133 -7.27 0.55 -7.12
C THR A 133 -6.11 1.13 -7.93
N MET A 134 -5.18 1.86 -7.30
CA MET A 134 -4.05 2.46 -8.01
C MET A 134 -3.08 1.40 -8.55
N MET A 135 -2.80 0.32 -7.82
CA MET A 135 -2.02 -0.79 -8.36
C MET A 135 -2.70 -1.39 -9.61
N ASP A 136 -4.01 -1.67 -9.53
CA ASP A 136 -4.74 -2.29 -10.64
C ASP A 136 -4.78 -1.40 -11.90
N GLU A 137 -5.02 -0.11 -11.72
CA GLU A 137 -5.14 0.87 -12.80
C GLU A 137 -3.81 1.08 -13.55
N TYR A 138 -2.70 1.12 -12.81
CA TYR A 138 -1.38 1.35 -13.40
C TYR A 138 -0.64 0.08 -13.81
N LEU A 139 -1.08 -1.10 -13.37
CA LEU A 139 -0.46 -2.38 -13.71
C LEU A 139 -0.32 -2.59 -15.23
N PRO A 140 -1.33 -2.34 -16.08
CA PRO A 140 -1.17 -2.42 -17.54
C PRO A 140 -0.07 -1.50 -18.07
N GLY A 141 0.06 -0.30 -17.52
CA GLY A 141 1.12 0.66 -17.87
C GLY A 141 2.50 0.12 -17.53
N ILE A 142 2.68 -0.39 -16.31
CA ILE A 142 3.92 -1.05 -15.86
C ILE A 142 4.30 -2.18 -16.83
N MET A 143 3.36 -3.07 -17.14
CA MET A 143 3.58 -4.21 -18.04
C MET A 143 3.97 -3.74 -19.45
N SER A 144 3.37 -2.66 -19.94
CA SER A 144 3.66 -2.11 -21.27
C SER A 144 5.08 -1.51 -21.39
N VAL A 145 5.60 -0.90 -20.33
CA VAL A 145 6.97 -0.37 -20.29
C VAL A 145 7.98 -1.51 -20.21
N ILE A 146 7.71 -2.52 -19.37
CA ILE A 146 8.58 -3.68 -19.19
C ILE A 146 8.65 -4.51 -20.48
N TYR A 147 7.50 -4.96 -21.00
CA TYR A 147 7.43 -5.96 -22.06
C TYR A 147 7.09 -5.38 -23.44
N GLY A 148 6.35 -4.28 -23.50
CA GLY A 148 5.87 -3.67 -24.74
C GLY A 148 6.79 -2.61 -25.34
N ASN A 149 7.87 -2.23 -24.65
CA ASN A 149 8.75 -1.11 -25.02
C ASN A 149 8.00 0.23 -25.23
N VAL A 150 6.82 0.38 -24.62
CA VAL A 150 6.09 1.66 -24.63
C VAL A 150 6.90 2.66 -23.81
N SER A 151 7.01 3.89 -24.30
CA SER A 151 7.71 4.93 -23.54
C SER A 151 6.94 5.27 -22.25
N PRO A 152 7.63 5.64 -21.16
CA PRO A 152 6.98 6.03 -19.90
C PRO A 152 5.90 7.11 -20.07
N GLU A 153 6.18 8.12 -20.90
CA GLU A 153 5.24 9.19 -21.22
C GLU A 153 3.98 8.69 -21.93
N GLU A 154 4.13 7.87 -22.98
CA GLU A 154 2.98 7.30 -23.70
C GLU A 154 2.15 6.36 -22.82
N ALA A 155 2.78 5.62 -21.91
CA ALA A 155 2.08 4.73 -20.99
C ALA A 155 1.21 5.52 -20.00
N ILE A 156 1.73 6.59 -19.40
CA ILE A 156 0.96 7.48 -18.51
C ILE A 156 -0.19 8.14 -19.27
N ALA A 157 0.09 8.68 -20.46
CA ALA A 157 -0.91 9.34 -21.28
C ALA A 157 -2.03 8.41 -21.75
N LYS A 158 -1.91 7.08 -21.65
CA LYS A 158 -3.01 6.14 -21.93
C LYS A 158 -3.90 5.88 -20.72
N ILE A 159 -3.35 6.02 -19.52
CA ILE A 159 -4.04 5.78 -18.24
C ILE A 159 -4.86 7.01 -17.86
N GLU A 160 -4.23 8.19 -17.85
CA GLU A 160 -4.81 9.43 -17.29
C GLU A 160 -5.70 10.22 -18.29
N ARG A 161 -6.30 9.55 -19.27
CA ARG A 161 -7.12 10.19 -20.32
C ARG A 161 -8.59 10.37 -19.95
#